data_AF-A0A9W7H2U5-F1
#
_entry.id   AF-A0A9W7H2U5-F1
#
_cell.length_a   1.000
_cell.length_b   1.000
_cell.length_c   1.000
_cell.angle_alpha   90.00
_cell.angle_beta   90.00
_cell.angle_gamma   90.00
#
_symmetry.space_group_name_H-M   'P 1'
#
loop_
_entity.id
_entity.type
_entity.pdbx_description
1 polymer ?
#
loop_
_entity_poly.entity_id
_entity_poly.type
_entity_poly.pdbx_seq_one_letter_code
_entity_poly.pdbx_strand_id
1 'polypeptide(L)'
;MQDEIRRAYIKAGPYQVVLTEYPRSEKVPRRSFQASWLEYSPSKDAAFCLPCFLFHKEYGPSGSNAFTIDGFQNWKKVRDGKNRSFLAHIGKDHNSPHRNAEKACADLINQSSQIQKI
;
A
#
# COMPACT_ATOMS: atom_id res chain seq x y z
N MET A 1 2.16 6.24 20.73
CA MET A 1 3.32 5.83 19.91
C MET A 1 2.94 5.22 18.56
N GLN A 2 2.52 3.94 18.47
CA GLN A 2 2.32 3.29 17.15
C GLN A 2 1.19 3.94 16.34
N ASP A 3 0.10 4.34 16.99
CA ASP A 3 -1.02 5.01 16.33
C ASP A 3 -0.71 6.46 15.90
N GLU A 4 0.17 7.17 16.60
CA GLU A 4 0.63 8.49 16.18
C GLU A 4 1.50 8.40 14.93
N ILE A 5 2.40 7.41 14.88
CA ILE A 5 3.19 7.10 13.69
C ILE A 5 2.27 6.74 12.52
N ARG A 6 1.30 5.83 12.73
CA ARG A 6 0.30 5.47 11.69
C ARG A 6 -0.46 6.70 11.20
N ARG A 7 -0.91 7.59 12.10
CA ARG A 7 -1.60 8.84 11.72
C ARG A 7 -0.71 9.75 10.88
N ALA A 8 0.57 9.88 11.21
CA ALA A 8 1.51 10.67 10.43
C ALA A 8 1.66 10.11 9.00
N TYR A 9 1.84 8.79 8.86
CA TYR A 9 1.89 8.13 7.55
C TYR A 9 0.59 8.28 6.75
N ILE A 10 -0.59 8.08 7.38
CA ILE A 10 -1.88 8.23 6.68
C ILE A 10 -2.08 9.66 6.19
N LYS A 11 -1.70 10.67 7.00
CA LYS A 11 -1.78 12.09 6.60
C LYS A 11 -0.80 12.44 5.49
N ALA A 12 0.40 11.87 5.50
CA ALA A 12 1.38 12.05 4.43
C ALA A 12 0.92 11.39 3.12
N GLY A 13 0.17 10.30 3.22
CA GLY A 13 -0.25 9.48 2.08
C GLY A 13 0.90 8.62 1.55
N PRO A 14 0.61 7.70 0.63
CA PRO A 14 1.63 6.84 0.06
C PRO A 14 2.60 7.64 -0.79
N TYR A 15 3.87 7.27 -0.70
CA TYR A 15 4.91 7.87 -1.53
C TYR A 15 4.75 7.41 -3.00
N GLN A 16 4.08 8.26 -3.78
CA GLN A 16 3.82 8.06 -5.21
C GLN A 16 4.67 9.00 -6.04
N VAL A 17 5.92 8.60 -6.28
CA VAL A 17 6.80 9.40 -7.15
C VAL A 17 6.43 9.13 -8.59
N VAL A 18 6.13 10.20 -9.32
CA VAL A 18 6.20 10.20 -10.79
C VAL A 18 7.66 10.46 -11.14
N LEU A 19 8.45 9.39 -11.25
CA LEU A 19 9.84 9.54 -11.69
C LEU A 19 9.86 9.84 -13.19
N THR A 20 10.71 10.81 -13.58
CA THR A 20 11.03 11.08 -14.99
C THR A 20 11.63 9.85 -15.65
N GLU A 21 12.47 9.11 -14.90
CA GLU A 21 12.97 7.78 -15.25
C GLU A 21 13.01 6.89 -13.99
N TYR A 22 12.32 5.74 -14.01
CA TYR A 22 12.46 4.73 -12.95
C TYR A 22 13.78 3.97 -13.13
N PRO A 23 14.42 3.49 -12.03
CA PRO A 23 15.61 2.64 -12.11
C PRO A 23 15.42 1.54 -13.15
N ARG A 24 16.38 1.43 -14.08
CA ARG A 24 16.26 0.65 -15.31
C ARG A 24 16.32 -0.86 -15.03
N SER A 25 15.22 -1.45 -14.59
CA SER A 25 14.96 -2.88 -14.71
C SER A 25 14.33 -3.16 -16.09
N GLU A 26 15.12 -3.05 -17.17
CA GLU A 26 14.76 -3.34 -18.58
C GLU A 26 13.43 -2.72 -19.11
N LYS A 27 13.53 -1.66 -19.91
CA LYS A 27 12.48 -1.17 -20.84
C LYS A 27 11.06 -1.09 -20.22
N VAL A 28 10.91 -0.51 -19.03
CA VAL A 28 9.61 -0.34 -18.38
C VAL A 28 9.06 1.06 -18.71
N PRO A 29 7.86 1.18 -19.31
CA PRO A 29 7.20 2.47 -19.50
C PRO A 29 6.88 3.13 -18.15
N ARG A 30 6.60 4.44 -18.16
CA ARG A 30 6.23 5.23 -16.97
C ARG A 30 5.25 4.45 -16.09
N ARG A 31 5.70 4.08 -14.88
CA ARG A 31 4.86 3.35 -13.91
C ARG A 31 3.73 4.29 -13.51
N SER A 32 2.49 3.96 -13.87
CA SER A 32 1.33 4.70 -13.39
C SER A 32 0.88 4.08 -12.07
N PHE A 33 1.27 4.69 -10.95
CA PHE A 33 0.73 4.37 -9.62
C PHE A 33 -0.70 4.92 -9.51
N GLN A 34 -1.64 4.37 -10.29
CA GLN A 34 -3.04 4.83 -10.30
C GLN A 34 -3.82 4.38 -9.06
N ALA A 35 -3.30 3.41 -8.31
CA ALA A 35 -3.89 2.95 -7.07
C ALA A 35 -3.45 3.87 -5.93
N SER A 36 -4.40 4.61 -5.33
CA SER A 36 -4.15 5.57 -4.24
C SER A 36 -3.59 4.96 -2.96
N TRP A 37 -3.58 3.64 -2.81
CA TRP A 37 -3.02 2.91 -1.66
C TRP A 37 -1.59 2.39 -1.89
N LEU A 38 -1.09 2.49 -3.13
CA LEU A 38 0.17 1.91 -3.55
C LEU A 38 1.32 2.87 -3.26
N GLU A 39 2.27 2.44 -2.45
CA GLU A 39 3.52 3.14 -2.12
C GLU A 39 4.69 2.52 -2.87
N TYR A 40 5.61 3.34 -3.38
CA TYR A 40 6.82 2.86 -4.05
C TYR A 40 8.06 3.13 -3.21
N SER A 41 8.93 2.13 -3.07
CA SER A 41 10.25 2.30 -2.47
C SER A 41 11.32 2.28 -3.57
N PRO A 42 11.96 3.42 -3.90
CA PRO A 42 13.05 3.45 -4.87
C PRO A 42 14.26 2.60 -4.44
N SER A 43 14.54 2.54 -3.14
CA SER A 43 15.67 1.76 -2.60
C SER A 43 15.48 0.25 -2.76
N LYS A 44 14.24 -0.23 -2.71
CA LYS A 44 13.90 -1.65 -2.92
C LYS A 44 13.42 -1.96 -4.35
N ASP A 45 13.23 -0.95 -5.19
CA ASP A 45 12.49 -1.04 -6.45
C ASP A 45 11.18 -1.83 -6.33
N ALA A 46 10.42 -1.59 -5.26
CA ALA A 46 9.27 -2.41 -4.88
C ALA A 46 8.03 -1.59 -4.51
N ALA A 47 6.85 -2.18 -4.73
CA ALA A 47 5.56 -1.60 -4.38
C ALA A 47 5.02 -2.16 -3.06
N PHE A 48 4.40 -1.31 -2.25
CA PHE A 48 3.81 -1.66 -0.96
C PHE A 48 2.34 -1.19 -0.92
N CYS A 49 1.50 -1.89 -0.17
CA CYS A 49 0.17 -1.42 0.21
C CYS A 49 0.31 -0.65 1.53
N LEU A 50 0.18 0.68 1.49
CA LEU A 50 0.34 1.50 2.70
C LEU A 50 -0.65 1.09 3.83
N PRO A 51 -1.97 0.95 3.59
CA PRO A 51 -2.89 0.49 4.63
C PRO A 51 -2.46 -0.86 5.22
N CYS A 52 -2.13 -1.81 4.34
CA CYS A 52 -1.77 -3.17 4.73
C CYS A 52 -0.45 -3.22 5.49
N PHE A 53 0.51 -2.36 5.14
CA PHE A 53 1.78 -2.20 5.84
C PHE A 53 1.58 -1.65 7.25
N LEU A 54 0.78 -0.59 7.39
CA LEU A 54 0.51 0.06 8.68
C LEU A 54 -0.27 -0.82 9.67
N PHE A 55 -1.17 -1.65 9.15
CA PHE A 55 -2.01 -2.57 9.93
C PHE A 55 -1.61 -4.03 9.77
N HIS A 56 -0.40 -4.29 9.27
CA HIS A 56 0.14 -5.64 9.20
C HIS A 56 0.21 -6.24 10.61
N LYS A 57 -0.33 -7.45 10.77
CA LYS A 57 -0.18 -8.26 11.99
C LYS A 57 0.72 -9.43 11.65
N GLU A 58 1.84 -9.55 12.35
CA GLU A 58 2.82 -10.63 12.16
C GLU A 58 2.22 -12.03 12.36
N TYR A 59 1.11 -12.13 13.11
CA TYR A 59 0.41 -13.39 13.44
C TYR A 59 -0.93 -13.58 12.69
N GLY A 60 -1.18 -12.83 11.62
CA GLY A 60 -2.38 -12.99 10.78
C GLY A 60 -2.26 -14.16 9.79
N PRO A 61 -3.38 -14.70 9.27
CA PRO A 61 -3.35 -15.77 8.28
C PRO A 61 -2.47 -15.33 7.09
N SER A 62 -1.55 -16.22 6.70
CA SER A 62 -0.41 -16.05 5.81
C SER A 62 -0.76 -15.52 4.40
N GLY A 63 -1.30 -14.32 4.33
CA GLY A 63 -1.55 -13.59 3.10
C GLY A 63 -0.26 -12.92 2.68
N SER A 64 0.35 -13.44 1.62
CA SER A 64 1.46 -12.86 0.84
C SER A 64 2.01 -11.53 1.37
N ASN A 65 3.15 -11.61 2.06
CA ASN A 65 3.93 -10.45 2.53
C ASN A 65 4.49 -9.58 1.40
N ALA A 66 4.22 -9.95 0.15
CA ALA A 66 4.64 -9.23 -1.04
C ALA A 66 4.20 -7.77 -1.06
N PHE A 67 3.08 -7.38 -0.44
CA PHE A 67 2.64 -5.98 -0.39
C PHE A 67 2.93 -5.30 0.96
N THR A 68 3.60 -5.96 1.90
CA THR A 68 3.84 -5.42 3.25
C THR A 68 5.32 -5.43 3.62
N ILE A 69 5.93 -6.60 3.79
CA ILE A 69 7.32 -6.72 4.27
C ILE A 69 8.30 -6.77 3.09
N ASP A 70 8.03 -7.65 2.14
CA ASP A 70 8.97 -7.98 1.06
C ASP A 70 8.96 -6.89 -0.02
N GLY A 71 7.77 -6.38 -0.32
CA GLY A 71 7.55 -5.44 -1.42
C GLY A 71 7.36 -6.15 -2.76
N PHE A 72 6.43 -5.64 -3.55
CA PHE A 72 6.03 -6.23 -4.80
C PHE A 72 6.96 -5.76 -5.91
N GLN A 73 7.77 -6.68 -6.43
CA GLN A 73 8.76 -6.39 -7.48
C GLN A 73 8.36 -6.98 -8.85
N ASN A 74 7.24 -7.70 -8.95
CA ASN A 74 6.84 -8.39 -10.20
C ASN A 74 6.10 -7.45 -11.16
N TRP A 75 6.78 -6.38 -11.56
CA TRP A 75 6.26 -5.33 -12.45
C TRP A 75 5.84 -5.86 -13.83
N LYS A 76 6.47 -6.95 -14.31
CA LYS A 76 6.13 -7.59 -15.60
C LYS A 76 4.66 -8.03 -15.66
N LYS A 77 4.05 -8.45 -14.53
CA LYS A 77 2.65 -8.88 -14.46
C LYS A 77 1.63 -7.73 -14.43
N VAL A 78 2.09 -6.52 -14.07
CA VAL A 78 1.29 -5.28 -14.10
C VAL A 78 1.22 -4.75 -15.54
N ARG A 79 2.32 -4.85 -16.29
CA ARG A 79 2.46 -4.39 -17.69
C ARG A 79 1.39 -4.94 -18.63
N ASP A 80 1.04 -6.22 -18.52
CA ASP A 80 0.12 -6.87 -19.47
C ASP A 80 -1.35 -6.40 -19.30
N GLY A 81 -1.59 -5.28 -18.59
CA GLY A 81 -2.91 -4.75 -18.25
C GLY A 81 -3.71 -5.63 -17.28
N LYS A 82 -3.12 -6.77 -16.90
CA LYS A 82 -3.83 -7.83 -16.21
C LYS A 82 -4.00 -7.58 -14.73
N ASN A 83 -3.24 -6.65 -14.11
CA ASN A 83 -3.29 -6.22 -12.69
C ASN A 83 -3.69 -7.33 -11.68
N ARG A 84 -3.43 -8.61 -11.99
CA ARG A 84 -4.04 -9.74 -11.29
C ARG A 84 -3.52 -9.82 -9.88
N SER A 85 -2.25 -9.49 -9.69
CA SER A 85 -1.63 -9.41 -8.37
C SER A 85 -2.25 -8.32 -7.50
N PHE A 86 -2.57 -7.15 -8.06
CA PHE A 86 -3.26 -6.08 -7.32
C PHE A 86 -4.70 -6.47 -7.00
N LEU A 87 -5.44 -7.00 -7.98
CA LEU A 87 -6.82 -7.44 -7.79
C LEU A 87 -6.92 -8.61 -6.79
N ALA A 88 -6.00 -9.56 -6.85
CA ALA A 88 -5.93 -10.67 -5.90
C ALA A 88 -5.56 -10.18 -4.50
N HIS A 89 -4.69 -9.16 -4.40
CA HIS A 89 -4.33 -8.54 -3.12
C HIS A 89 -5.49 -7.78 -2.48
N ILE A 90 -6.19 -6.94 -3.26
CA ILE A 90 -7.40 -6.23 -2.79
C ILE A 90 -8.45 -7.25 -2.34
N GLY A 91 -8.56 -8.38 -3.06
CA GLY A 91 -9.56 -9.40 -2.79
C GLY A 91 -10.95 -8.97 -3.26
N LYS A 92 -11.86 -9.94 -3.37
CA LYS A 92 -13.26 -9.69 -3.77
C LYS A 92 -14.17 -9.39 -2.59
N ASP A 93 -13.79 -9.86 -1.40
CA ASP A 93 -14.60 -9.78 -0.19
C ASP A 93 -14.53 -8.40 0.47
N HIS A 94 -15.63 -7.96 1.08
CA HIS A 94 -15.71 -6.70 1.83
C HIS A 94 -14.82 -6.69 3.09
N ASN A 95 -14.58 -7.86 3.66
CA ASN A 95 -13.71 -8.12 4.80
C ASN A 95 -12.34 -8.67 4.36
N SER A 96 -11.96 -8.45 3.10
CA SER A 96 -10.59 -8.74 2.65
C SER A 96 -9.57 -7.99 3.52
N PRO A 97 -8.35 -8.54 3.69
CA PRO A 97 -7.32 -7.89 4.50
C PRO A 97 -7.05 -6.43 4.08
N HIS A 98 -7.05 -6.17 2.77
CA HIS A 98 -6.89 -4.83 2.22
C HIS A 98 -8.00 -3.88 2.67
N ARG A 99 -9.27 -4.24 2.48
CA ARG A 99 -10.41 -3.37 2.85
C ARG A 99 -10.53 -3.17 4.36
N ASN A 100 -10.20 -4.20 5.15
CA ASN A 100 -10.12 -4.06 6.60
C ASN A 100 -9.04 -3.06 7.02
N ALA A 101 -7.88 -3.08 6.35
CA ALA A 101 -6.81 -2.13 6.59
C ALA A 101 -7.19 -0.70 6.15
N GLU A 102 -7.86 -0.53 5.02
CA GLU A 102 -8.41 0.77 4.58
C GLU A 102 -9.41 1.32 5.61
N LYS A 103 -10.32 0.46 6.09
CA LYS A 103 -11.27 0.84 7.14
C LYS A 103 -10.55 1.24 8.43
N ALA A 104 -9.53 0.49 8.85
CA ALA A 104 -8.73 0.83 10.03
C ALA A 104 -7.98 2.16 9.87
N CYS A 105 -7.47 2.48 8.67
CA CYS A 105 -6.92 3.81 8.38
C CYS A 105 -7.97 4.90 8.58
N ALA A 106 -9.17 4.73 8.02
CA ALA A 106 -10.26 5.71 8.13
C ALA A 106 -10.72 5.90 9.57
N ASP A 107 -10.92 4.80 10.31
CA ASP A 107 -11.31 4.81 11.71
C ASP A 107 -10.27 5.53 12.58
N LEU A 108 -8.97 5.30 12.33
CA LEU A 108 -7.90 5.93 13.09
C LEU A 108 -7.83 7.45 12.87
N ILE A 109 -8.10 7.93 11.66
CA ILE A 109 -8.20 9.37 11.35
C ILE A 109 -9.46 9.97 11.98
N ASN A 110 -10.60 9.28 11.90
CA ASN A 110 -11.84 9.74 12.49
C ASN A 110 -11.78 9.82 14.02
N GLN A 111 -11.10 8.88 14.69
CA GLN A 111 -10.84 8.99 16.13
C GLN A 111 -9.99 10.23 16.48
N SER A 112 -9.03 10.59 15.62
CA SER A 112 -8.22 11.80 15.83
C SER A 112 -9.05 13.08 15.80
N SER A 113 -10.09 13.15 14.98
CA SER A 113 -10.94 14.35 14.87
C SER A 113 -11.91 14.51 16.04
N GLN A 114 -12.28 13.41 16.71
CA GLN A 114 -13.07 13.46 17.94
C GLN A 114 -12.23 13.90 19.15
N ILE A 115 -10.95 13.55 19.19
CA ILE A 115 -10.04 13.93 20.30
C ILE A 115 -9.68 15.43 20.26
N GLN A 116 -9.68 16.06 19.08
CA GLN A 116 -9.38 17.49 18.92
C GLN A 116 -10.55 18.42 19.31
N LYS A 117 -11.68 17.89 19.80
CA LYS A 117 -12.88 18.67 20.18
C LYS A 117 -13.03 18.90 21.69
N ILE A 118 -11.97 18.74 22.49
CA ILE A 118 -11.97 19.00 23.93
C ILE A 118 -11.12 20.23 24.22
#